data_AF-A0A1L9VCY4-F1
#
_entry.id   AF-A0A1L9VCY4-F1
#
_cell.length_a   1.000
_cell.length_b   1.000
_cell.length_c   1.000
_cell.angle_alpha   90.00
_cell.angle_beta   90.00
_cell.angle_gamma   90.00
#
_symmetry.space_group_name_H-M   'P 1'
#
loop_
_entity.id
_entity.type
_entity.pdbx_description
1 polymer ?
#
loop_
_entity_poly.entity_id
_entity_poly.type
_entity_poly.pdbx_seq_one_letter_code
_entity_poly.pdbx_strand_id
1 'polypeptide(L)'
;MENMDTIQFRQRINERRLDGQPLRDDEINFITNQSTDLAGSPDTKYPEQVEWAAKAEQVLSKPANEITTDDAKNVTAKEAHAFGTIPALGSVASHIQSAADKNKK
;
A
#
# COMPACT_ATOMS: atom_id res chain seq x y z
N MET A 1 -0.69 8.63 19.49
CA MET A 1 -0.79 8.07 18.13
C MET A 1 -2.27 8.03 17.79
N GLU A 2 -2.69 8.68 16.71
CA GLU A 2 -4.08 8.53 16.25
C GLU A 2 -4.30 7.05 15.92
N ASN A 3 -5.38 6.46 16.42
CA ASN A 3 -5.76 5.08 16.10
C ASN A 3 -6.25 5.06 14.64
N MET A 4 -5.32 4.92 13.70
CA MET A 4 -5.63 4.77 12.28
C MET A 4 -6.09 3.33 12.01
N ASP A 5 -7.16 3.18 11.24
CA ASP A 5 -7.61 1.91 10.66
C ASP A 5 -7.58 1.98 9.12
N THR A 6 -7.83 0.86 8.43
CA THR A 6 -7.74 0.79 6.96
C THR A 6 -8.75 1.69 6.23
N ILE A 7 -9.89 2.01 6.84
CA ILE A 7 -10.87 2.97 6.28
C ILE A 7 -10.31 4.38 6.38
N GLN A 8 -9.74 4.74 7.53
CA GLN A 8 -9.09 6.04 7.71
C GLN A 8 -7.87 6.20 6.79
N PHE A 9 -7.06 5.15 6.60
CA PHE A 9 -5.95 5.18 5.65
C PHE A 9 -6.45 5.48 4.21
N ARG A 10 -7.57 4.89 3.79
CA ARG A 10 -8.17 5.18 2.49
C ARG A 10 -8.59 6.63 2.33
N GLN A 11 -9.08 7.27 3.39
CA GLN A 11 -9.38 8.71 3.38
C GLN A 11 -8.08 9.52 3.27
N ARG A 12 -7.07 9.16 4.06
CA ARG A 12 -5.76 9.82 4.11
C ARG A 12 -5.05 9.81 2.77
N ILE A 13 -4.91 8.64 2.12
CA ILE A 13 -4.29 8.55 0.79
C ILE A 13 -5.05 9.37 -0.26
N ASN A 14 -6.37 9.52 -0.09
CA ASN A 14 -7.17 10.37 -0.97
C ASN A 14 -6.97 11.87 -0.71
N GLU A 15 -6.82 12.29 0.54
CA GLU A 15 -6.47 13.66 0.92
C GLU A 15 -5.09 14.04 0.38
N ARG A 16 -4.07 13.21 0.67
CA ARG A 16 -2.71 13.37 0.13
C ARG A 16 -2.70 13.52 -1.39
N ARG A 17 -3.53 12.72 -2.07
CA ARG A 17 -3.69 12.76 -3.53
C ARG A 17 -4.30 14.08 -4.00
N LEU A 18 -5.30 14.62 -3.31
CA LEU A 18 -5.89 15.92 -3.64
C LEU A 18 -4.88 17.06 -3.42
N ASP A 19 -4.06 16.96 -2.37
CA ASP A 19 -3.07 17.97 -2.01
C ASP A 19 -1.74 17.82 -2.78
N GLY A 20 -1.59 16.76 -3.60
CA GLY A 20 -0.35 16.45 -4.33
C GLY A 20 0.82 16.08 -3.41
N GLN A 21 0.54 15.60 -2.20
CA GLN A 21 1.54 15.23 -1.21
C GLN A 21 1.81 13.73 -1.20
N PRO A 22 3.03 13.30 -0.83
CA PRO A 22 3.30 11.91 -0.52
C PRO A 22 2.62 11.48 0.79
N LEU A 23 2.48 10.17 0.99
CA LEU A 23 2.17 9.63 2.31
C LEU A 23 3.36 9.86 3.25
N ARG A 24 3.08 9.97 4.55
CA ARG A 24 4.12 10.02 5.57
C ARG A 24 4.63 8.63 5.93
N ASP A 25 5.85 8.55 6.42
CA ASP A 25 6.49 7.30 6.84
C ASP A 25 5.65 6.53 7.88
N ASP A 26 4.98 7.22 8.81
CA ASP A 26 4.08 6.57 9.78
C ASP A 26 2.84 5.95 9.12
N GLU A 27 2.31 6.61 8.09
CA GLU A 27 1.16 6.14 7.30
C GLU A 27 1.56 4.92 6.45
N ILE A 28 2.76 4.94 5.86
CA ILE A 28 3.33 3.84 5.07
C ILE A 28 3.61 2.62 5.96
N ASN A 29 4.28 2.83 7.08
CA ASN A 29 4.57 1.75 8.04
C ASN A 29 3.29 1.13 8.58
N PHE A 30 2.28 1.94 8.90
CA PHE A 30 0.97 1.47 9.34
C PHE A 30 0.34 0.51 8.32
N ILE A 31 0.22 0.92 7.05
CA ILE A 31 -0.48 0.09 6.06
C ILE A 31 0.31 -1.17 5.68
N THR A 32 1.64 -1.09 5.72
CA THR A 32 2.52 -2.22 5.44
C THR A 32 2.35 -3.30 6.51
N ASN A 33 2.38 -2.90 7.80
CA ASN A 33 2.13 -3.81 8.93
C ASN A 33 0.70 -4.36 8.94
N GLN A 34 -0.30 -3.54 8.61
CA GLN A 34 -1.67 -4.04 8.49
C GLN A 34 -1.81 -5.07 7.36
N SER A 35 -1.07 -4.93 6.27
CA SER A 35 -1.16 -5.87 5.15
C SER A 35 -0.48 -7.20 5.47
N THR A 36 0.64 -7.18 6.20
CA THR A 36 1.28 -8.40 6.72
C THR A 36 0.38 -9.12 7.73
N ASP A 37 -0.31 -8.37 8.60
CA ASP A 37 -1.32 -8.90 9.53
C ASP A 37 -2.50 -9.54 8.79
N LEU A 38 -3.05 -8.86 7.76
CA LEU A 38 -4.14 -9.38 6.93
C LEU A 38 -3.74 -10.67 6.18
N ALA A 39 -2.47 -10.79 5.80
CA ALA A 39 -1.91 -11.99 5.18
C ALA A 39 -1.59 -13.11 6.19
N GLY A 40 -1.80 -12.89 7.49
CA GLY A 40 -1.49 -13.85 8.55
C GLY A 40 0.01 -14.06 8.78
N SER A 41 0.85 -13.12 8.32
CA SER A 41 2.30 -13.19 8.40
C SER A 41 2.86 -11.87 8.94
N PRO A 42 2.66 -11.55 10.23
CA PRO A 42 2.98 -10.25 10.82
C PRO A 42 4.48 -9.90 10.76
N ASP A 43 5.35 -10.92 10.62
CA ASP A 43 6.79 -10.72 10.43
C ASP A 43 7.17 -10.95 8.96
N THR A 44 7.82 -9.98 8.33
CA THR A 44 8.50 -10.16 7.03
C THR A 44 9.72 -11.07 7.21
N LYS A 45 9.50 -12.38 7.24
CA LYS A 45 10.55 -13.39 7.45
C LYS A 45 11.14 -13.92 6.16
N TYR A 46 10.40 -13.80 5.07
CA TYR A 46 10.78 -14.35 3.77
C TYR A 46 11.30 -13.27 2.83
N PRO A 47 12.32 -13.54 2.00
CA PRO A 47 12.88 -12.58 1.05
C PRO A 47 11.81 -11.92 0.16
N GLU A 48 10.83 -12.69 -0.30
CA GLU A 48 9.73 -12.20 -1.13
C GLU A 48 8.85 -11.18 -0.41
N GLN A 49 8.66 -11.30 0.90
CA GLN A 49 7.91 -10.33 1.72
C GLN A 49 8.72 -9.05 1.94
N VAL A 50 10.05 -9.17 2.14
CA VAL A 50 10.94 -8.00 2.22
C VAL A 50 10.95 -7.24 0.89
N GLU A 51 11.04 -7.95 -0.24
CA GLU A 51 10.98 -7.34 -1.56
C GLU A 51 9.63 -6.66 -1.85
N TRP A 52 8.53 -7.29 -1.45
CA TRP A 52 7.20 -6.70 -1.56
C TRP A 52 7.11 -5.43 -0.72
N ALA A 53 7.54 -5.46 0.55
CA ALA A 53 7.49 -4.30 1.45
C ALA A 53 8.34 -3.14 0.91
N ALA A 54 9.56 -3.41 0.44
CA ALA A 54 10.42 -2.40 -0.18
C ALA A 54 9.77 -1.79 -1.43
N LYS A 55 9.08 -2.61 -2.24
CA LYS A 55 8.37 -2.10 -3.43
C LYS A 55 7.15 -1.27 -3.05
N ALA A 56 6.38 -1.71 -2.06
CA ALA A 56 5.26 -0.98 -1.49
C ALA A 56 5.70 0.40 -1.00
N GLU A 57 6.74 0.46 -0.19
CA GLU A 57 7.32 1.70 0.33
C GLU A 57 7.77 2.63 -0.81
N GLN A 58 8.48 2.10 -1.81
CA GLN A 58 8.91 2.88 -2.97
C GLN A 58 7.73 3.55 -3.69
N VAL A 59 6.60 2.84 -3.86
CA VAL A 59 5.42 3.37 -4.53
C VAL A 59 4.68 4.37 -3.64
N LEU A 60 4.49 4.06 -2.37
CA LEU A 60 3.75 4.91 -1.42
C LEU A 60 4.50 6.20 -1.05
N SER A 61 5.83 6.21 -1.21
CA SER A 61 6.67 7.40 -1.03
C SER A 61 6.53 8.43 -2.15
N LYS A 62 5.94 8.06 -3.30
CA LYS A 62 5.62 9.00 -4.37
C LYS A 62 4.49 9.93 -3.93
N PRO A 63 4.37 11.14 -4.53
CA PRO A 63 3.14 11.92 -4.42
C PRO A 63 1.92 11.06 -4.75
N ALA A 64 0.89 11.08 -3.91
CA ALA A 64 -0.22 10.13 -4.03
C ALA A 64 -1.03 10.32 -5.34
N ASN A 65 -0.96 11.50 -5.96
CA ASN A 65 -1.50 11.80 -7.29
C ASN A 65 -0.64 11.29 -8.45
N GLU A 66 0.60 10.88 -8.20
CA GLU A 66 1.51 10.31 -9.19
C GLU A 66 1.53 8.76 -9.16
N ILE A 67 0.83 8.14 -8.21
CA ILE A 67 0.68 6.68 -8.18
C ILE A 67 -0.04 6.22 -9.45
N THR A 68 0.62 5.36 -10.23
CA THR A 68 0.13 4.90 -11.53
C THR A 68 -0.46 3.49 -11.45
N THR A 69 -1.19 3.09 -12.50
CA THR A 69 -1.66 1.69 -12.60
C THR A 69 -0.52 0.70 -12.80
N ASP A 70 0.61 1.11 -13.37
CA ASP A 70 1.77 0.23 -13.47
C ASP A 70 2.35 -0.08 -12.09
N ASP A 71 2.46 0.95 -11.25
CA ASP A 71 2.84 0.79 -9.84
C ASP A 71 1.90 -0.17 -9.10
N ALA A 72 0.59 0.02 -9.27
CA ALA A 72 -0.42 -0.87 -8.67
C ALA A 72 -0.26 -2.32 -9.12
N LYS A 73 -0.11 -2.56 -10.43
CA LYS A 73 0.10 -3.92 -10.97
C LYS A 73 1.35 -4.58 -10.41
N ASN A 74 2.44 -3.82 -10.31
CA ASN A 74 3.72 -4.33 -9.82
C ASN A 74 3.63 -4.73 -8.34
N VAL A 75 3.05 -3.86 -7.50
CA VAL A 75 2.86 -4.17 -6.08
C VAL A 75 1.90 -5.34 -5.88
N THR A 76 0.77 -5.36 -6.59
CA THR A 76 -0.18 -6.49 -6.58
C THR A 76 0.49 -7.82 -6.91
N ALA A 77 1.34 -7.87 -7.95
CA ALA A 77 2.04 -9.08 -8.34
C ALA A 77 3.05 -9.53 -7.27
N LYS A 78 3.80 -8.60 -6.69
CA LYS A 78 4.75 -8.90 -5.61
C LYS A 78 4.05 -9.33 -4.33
N GLU A 79 2.92 -8.72 -3.99
CA GLU A 79 2.12 -9.09 -2.82
C GLU A 79 1.57 -10.51 -2.96
N ALA A 80 1.03 -10.82 -4.14
CA ALA A 80 0.51 -12.15 -4.41
C ALA A 80 1.61 -13.22 -4.36
N HIS A 81 2.80 -12.89 -4.85
CA HIS A 81 3.96 -13.76 -4.75
C HIS A 81 4.43 -13.93 -3.30
N ALA A 82 4.47 -12.82 -2.53
CA ALA A 82 4.95 -12.79 -1.15
C ALA A 82 4.09 -13.58 -0.16
N PHE A 83 2.76 -13.60 -0.39
CA PHE A 83 1.81 -14.23 0.53
C PHE A 83 1.12 -15.46 -0.06
N GLY A 84 1.39 -15.81 -1.31
CA GLY A 84 0.83 -16.99 -1.98
C GLY A 84 -0.69 -16.90 -2.24
N THR A 85 -1.28 -15.72 -2.11
CA THR A 85 -2.73 -15.49 -2.23
C THR A 85 -3.02 -14.22 -3.01
N ILE A 86 -4.26 -14.04 -3.47
CA ILE A 86 -4.71 -12.75 -4.02
C ILE A 86 -4.61 -11.69 -2.89
N PRO A 87 -4.18 -10.45 -3.18
CA PRO A 87 -4.14 -9.39 -2.19
C PRO A 87 -5.46 -9.23 -1.44
N ALA A 88 -5.37 -9.12 -0.12
CA ALA A 88 -6.54 -8.95 0.73
C ALA A 88 -7.20 -7.59 0.50
N LEU A 89 -8.51 -7.51 0.72
CA LEU A 89 -9.20 -6.22 0.76
C LEU A 89 -8.62 -5.38 1.92
N GLY A 90 -8.23 -4.14 1.62
CA GLY A 90 -7.59 -3.26 2.60
C GLY A 90 -6.09 -3.46 2.75
N SER A 91 -5.47 -4.28 1.90
CA SER A 91 -4.02 -4.39 1.81
C SER A 91 -3.39 -3.21 1.05
N VAL A 92 -2.06 -3.11 1.10
CA VAL A 92 -1.27 -2.14 0.33
C VAL A 92 -1.66 -2.16 -1.15
N ALA A 93 -1.63 -3.32 -1.81
CA ALA A 93 -2.00 -3.43 -3.21
C ALA A 93 -3.41 -2.90 -3.49
N SER A 94 -4.39 -3.21 -2.62
CA SER A 94 -5.76 -2.69 -2.72
C SER A 94 -5.82 -1.15 -2.66
N HIS A 95 -5.06 -0.54 -1.74
CA HIS A 95 -5.03 0.91 -1.61
C HIS A 95 -4.31 1.61 -2.76
N ILE A 96 -3.16 1.08 -3.19
CA ILE A 96 -2.40 1.61 -4.33
C ILE A 96 -3.25 1.53 -5.61
N GLN A 97 -3.92 0.41 -5.83
CA GLN A 97 -4.83 0.26 -6.97
C GLN A 97 -5.96 1.30 -6.94
N SER A 98 -6.59 1.49 -5.78
CA SER A 98 -7.65 2.50 -5.65
C SER A 98 -7.13 3.93 -5.87
N ALA A 99 -5.90 4.25 -5.49
CA ALA A 99 -5.29 5.56 -5.75
C ALA A 99 -5.00 5.75 -7.24
N ALA A 100 -4.38 4.75 -7.88
CA ALA A 100 -4.10 4.74 -9.31
C ALA A 100 -5.36 4.91 -10.18
N ASP A 101 -6.44 4.20 -9.84
CA ASP A 101 -7.71 4.29 -10.57
C ASP A 101 -8.35 5.69 -10.45
N LYS A 102 -8.11 6.39 -9.34
CA LYS A 102 -8.55 7.78 -9.16
C LYS A 102 -7.67 8.79 -9.90
N ASN A 103 -6.39 8.49 -10.13
CA ASN A 103 -5.47 9.37 -10.88
C ASN A 103 -5.65 9.26 -12.40
N LYS A 104 -6.29 8.18 -12.88
CA LYS A 104 -6.68 8.00 -14.29
C LYS A 104 -7.89 8.82 -14.72
N LYS A 105 -8.66 9.36 -13.76
CA LYS A 105 -9.86 10.16 -14.01
C LYS A 105 -9.53 11.64 -14.02
#